data_AF-A4WGV7-F1
#
_entry.id   AF-A4WGV7-F1
#
_cell.length_a   1.000
_cell.length_b   1.000
_cell.length_c   1.000
_cell.angle_alpha   90.00
_cell.angle_beta   90.00
_cell.angle_gamma   90.00
#
_symmetry.space_group_name_H-M   'P 1'
#
loop_
_entity.id
_entity.type
_entity.pdbx_description
1 polymer ?
#
loop_
_entity_poly.entity_id
_entity_poly.type
_entity_poly.pdbx_seq_one_letter_code
_entity_poly.pdbx_strand_id
1 'polypeptide(L)'
;MGVGARFEKLVMDLLPALGLAPKTTRLKIFREGVEVGEVDIVAIDEKGDTYAIEVKAGKVDISGVRQAYVNAMLMGAKPLVIARGYADEGARQLAKELGVEVVLLPDYIFLSLDDLYTAFASGLARFFKAVLSLYTNLYQYLDYIKECQDMECICKKISCKELFKKLPKEARNIEMISLVLELHNAMPMICEEVDQCIRFLKSTNKPCGSQSRENTP
;
A
#
# COMPACT_ATOMS: atom_id res chain seq x y z
N MET A 1 -3.55 -13.65 -3.87
CA MET A 1 -2.23 -14.07 -3.37
C MET A 1 -2.35 -14.26 -1.86
N GLY A 2 -1.96 -15.40 -1.31
CA GLY A 2 -2.11 -15.71 0.12
C GLY A 2 -1.23 -14.81 1.00
N VAL A 3 -1.60 -14.65 2.29
CA VAL A 3 -0.89 -13.78 3.25
C VAL A 3 0.59 -14.16 3.38
N GLY A 4 0.91 -15.47 3.40
CA GLY A 4 2.30 -15.95 3.47
C GLY A 4 3.15 -15.50 2.28
N ALA A 5 2.66 -15.67 1.05
CA ALA A 5 3.38 -15.26 -0.16
C ALA A 5 3.62 -13.73 -0.24
N ARG A 6 2.72 -12.92 0.32
CA ARG A 6 2.94 -11.45 0.41
C ARG A 6 4.03 -11.11 1.41
N PHE A 7 4.10 -11.83 2.52
CA PHE A 7 5.12 -11.62 3.55
C PHE A 7 6.52 -12.06 3.07
N GLU A 8 6.63 -13.19 2.38
CA GLU A 8 7.89 -13.61 1.73
C GLU A 8 8.41 -12.57 0.74
N LYS A 9 7.53 -11.95 -0.05
CA LYS A 9 7.91 -10.88 -0.97
C LYS A 9 8.50 -9.67 -0.23
N LEU A 10 7.87 -9.24 0.87
CA LEU A 10 8.43 -8.17 1.70
C LEU A 10 9.79 -8.55 2.27
N VAL A 11 9.92 -9.77 2.79
CA VAL A 11 11.19 -10.25 3.34
C VAL A 11 12.29 -10.18 2.27
N MET A 12 12.01 -10.62 1.05
CA MET A 12 12.93 -10.50 -0.09
C MET A 12 13.40 -9.06 -0.33
N ASP A 13 12.48 -8.09 -0.25
CA ASP A 13 12.79 -6.66 -0.43
C ASP A 13 13.63 -6.09 0.74
N LEU A 14 13.54 -6.70 1.93
CA LEU A 14 14.28 -6.28 3.13
C LEU A 14 15.67 -6.91 3.26
N LEU A 15 15.94 -8.06 2.63
CA LEU A 15 17.22 -8.76 2.75
C LEU A 15 18.45 -7.88 2.49
N PRO A 16 18.48 -6.99 1.46
CA PRO A 16 19.64 -6.11 1.24
C PRO A 16 19.93 -5.18 2.42
N ALA A 17 18.89 -4.69 3.12
CA ALA A 17 19.06 -3.85 4.30
C ALA A 17 19.60 -4.63 5.51
N LEU A 18 19.47 -5.97 5.50
CA LEU A 18 20.07 -6.88 6.47
C LEU A 18 21.49 -7.33 6.05
N GLY A 19 22.03 -6.80 4.95
CA GLY A 19 23.33 -7.21 4.42
C GLY A 19 23.31 -8.56 3.69
N LEU A 20 22.13 -9.01 3.26
CA LEU A 20 21.92 -10.30 2.60
C LEU A 20 21.48 -10.12 1.15
N ALA A 21 22.16 -10.81 0.22
CA ALA A 21 21.81 -10.86 -1.19
C ALA A 21 21.04 -12.16 -1.50
N PRO A 22 19.77 -12.09 -1.93
CA PRO A 22 18.99 -13.28 -2.26
C PRO A 22 19.56 -14.02 -3.49
N LYS A 23 19.53 -15.36 -3.44
CA LYS A 23 19.98 -16.25 -4.52
C LYS A 23 18.84 -17.00 -5.18
N THR A 24 17.96 -17.61 -4.39
CA THR A 24 16.80 -18.35 -4.87
C THR A 24 15.73 -18.40 -3.81
N THR A 25 14.49 -18.66 -4.21
CA THR A 25 13.37 -18.93 -3.30
C THR A 25 12.86 -20.35 -3.50
N ARG A 26 12.13 -20.88 -2.51
CA ARG A 26 11.44 -22.19 -2.57
C ARG A 26 12.36 -23.33 -3.01
N LEU A 27 13.57 -23.36 -2.45
CA LEU A 27 14.57 -24.36 -2.80
C LEU A 27 14.21 -25.69 -2.15
N LYS A 28 13.84 -26.66 -2.98
CA LYS A 28 13.67 -28.06 -2.56
C LYS A 28 15.02 -28.76 -2.44
N ILE A 29 15.21 -29.48 -1.35
CA ILE A 29 16.43 -30.24 -1.07
C ILE A 29 16.15 -31.72 -1.35
N PHE A 30 16.99 -32.32 -2.20
CA PHE A 30 16.89 -33.75 -2.54
C PHE A 30 18.09 -34.55 -2.01
N ARG A 31 17.82 -35.78 -1.57
CA ARG A 31 18.82 -36.81 -1.25
C ARG A 31 18.38 -38.10 -1.92
N GLU A 32 19.24 -38.69 -2.75
CA GLU A 32 18.96 -39.94 -3.48
C GLU A 32 17.62 -39.89 -4.27
N GLY A 33 17.28 -38.73 -4.82
CA GLY A 33 16.04 -38.52 -5.58
C GLY A 33 14.78 -38.27 -4.75
N VAL A 34 14.88 -38.28 -3.42
CA VAL A 34 13.76 -38.01 -2.50
C VAL A 34 13.85 -36.58 -1.96
N GLU A 35 12.73 -35.85 -1.94
CA GLU A 35 12.63 -34.53 -1.31
C GLU A 35 12.70 -34.69 0.21
N VAL A 36 13.70 -34.06 0.83
CA VAL A 36 13.96 -34.16 2.28
C VAL A 36 13.78 -32.84 3.02
N GLY A 37 13.53 -31.75 2.31
CA GLY A 37 13.30 -30.43 2.91
C GLY A 37 13.05 -29.34 1.86
N GLU A 38 12.62 -28.17 2.34
CA GLU A 38 12.42 -26.97 1.54
C GLU A 38 12.92 -25.74 2.31
N VAL A 39 13.57 -24.82 1.62
CA VAL A 39 13.99 -23.53 2.18
C VAL A 39 13.26 -22.41 1.46
N ASP A 40 12.58 -21.54 2.20
CA ASP A 40 11.81 -20.44 1.61
C ASP A 40 12.70 -19.49 0.81
N ILE A 41 13.86 -19.09 1.37
CA ILE A 41 14.83 -18.21 0.70
C ILE A 41 16.27 -18.66 1.01
N VAL A 42 17.12 -18.69 -0.01
CA VAL A 42 18.57 -18.80 0.15
C VAL A 42 19.21 -17.46 -0.15
N ALA A 43 20.08 -16.99 0.73
CA ALA A 43 20.80 -15.73 0.57
C ALA A 43 22.28 -15.87 0.94
N ILE A 44 23.10 -14.90 0.55
CA ILE A 44 24.51 -14.80 0.96
C ILE A 44 24.77 -13.46 1.62
N ASP A 45 25.69 -13.41 2.58
CA ASP A 45 26.20 -12.15 3.12
C ASP A 45 27.43 -11.63 2.33
N GLU A 46 27.96 -10.49 2.74
CA GLU A 46 29.16 -9.88 2.13
C GLU A 46 30.44 -10.70 2.33
N LYS A 47 30.47 -11.62 3.30
CA LYS A 47 31.60 -12.53 3.56
C LYS A 47 31.51 -13.81 2.73
N GLY A 48 30.40 -14.01 2.02
CA GLY A 48 30.13 -15.22 1.25
C GLY A 48 29.49 -16.35 2.05
N ASP A 49 29.08 -16.09 3.31
CA ASP A 49 28.37 -17.08 4.11
C ASP A 49 26.96 -17.28 3.54
N THR A 50 26.57 -18.54 3.35
CA THR A 50 25.24 -18.88 2.82
C THR A 50 24.25 -19.06 3.97
N TYR A 51 23.08 -18.46 3.83
CA TYR A 51 21.98 -18.52 4.78
C TYR A 51 20.79 -19.28 4.19
N ALA A 52 20.23 -20.19 4.98
CA ALA A 52 18.95 -20.83 4.73
C ALA A 52 17.89 -20.12 5.58
N ILE A 53 16.99 -19.41 4.91
CA ILE A 53 16.04 -18.52 5.56
C ILE A 53 14.65 -19.16 5.53
N GLU A 54 14.09 -19.38 6.71
CA GLU A 54 12.69 -19.74 6.92
C GLU A 54 11.88 -18.46 7.22
N VAL A 55 10.75 -18.30 6.55
CA VAL A 55 9.93 -17.09 6.65
C VAL A 55 8.63 -17.41 7.37
N LYS A 56 8.36 -16.73 8.50
CA LYS A 56 7.11 -16.85 9.26
C LYS A 56 6.36 -15.53 9.30
N ALA A 57 5.20 -15.48 8.65
CA ALA A 57 4.32 -14.31 8.66
C ALA A 57 3.80 -13.93 10.06
N GLY A 58 3.87 -14.85 11.03
CA GLY A 58 3.49 -14.62 12.42
C GLY A 58 4.66 -14.86 13.36
N LYS A 59 4.34 -15.38 14.55
CA LYS A 59 5.34 -15.77 15.54
C LYS A 59 5.95 -17.12 15.17
N VAL A 60 7.25 -17.30 15.39
CA VAL A 60 7.94 -18.59 15.23
C VAL A 60 7.75 -19.44 16.48
N ASP A 61 7.33 -20.68 16.28
CA ASP A 61 7.21 -21.71 17.32
C ASP A 61 8.41 -22.68 17.31
N ILE A 62 8.42 -23.63 18.24
CA ILE A 62 9.48 -24.66 18.34
C ILE A 62 9.64 -25.43 17.03
N SER A 63 8.53 -25.77 16.37
CA SER A 63 8.54 -26.51 15.11
C SER A 63 9.22 -25.70 13.99
N GLY A 64 8.90 -24.41 13.87
CA GLY A 64 9.54 -23.51 12.92
C GLY A 64 11.03 -23.35 13.14
N VAL A 65 11.48 -23.25 14.40
CA VAL A 65 12.92 -23.21 14.74
C VAL A 65 13.63 -24.50 14.32
N ARG A 66 13.03 -25.67 14.60
CA ARG A 66 13.59 -26.96 14.20
C ARG A 66 13.66 -27.09 12.68
N GLN A 67 12.62 -26.68 11.98
CA GLN A 67 12.58 -26.71 10.52
C GLN A 67 13.70 -25.86 9.91
N ALA A 68 13.86 -24.62 10.38
CA ALA A 68 14.93 -23.73 9.92
C ALA A 68 16.31 -24.35 10.17
N TYR A 69 16.55 -24.88 11.37
CA TYR A 69 17.81 -25.55 11.71
C TYR A 69 18.09 -26.76 10.81
N VAL A 70 17.15 -27.71 10.73
CA VAL A 70 17.33 -28.97 9.98
C VAL A 70 17.55 -28.68 8.50
N ASN A 71 16.75 -27.80 7.90
CA ASN A 71 16.88 -27.48 6.48
C ASN A 71 18.19 -26.76 6.16
N ALA A 72 18.65 -25.87 7.05
CA ALA A 72 19.96 -25.24 6.92
C ALA A 72 21.10 -26.27 6.98
N MET A 73 21.04 -27.22 7.91
CA MET A 73 22.04 -28.28 8.04
C MET A 73 22.05 -29.20 6.81
N LEU A 74 20.87 -29.55 6.28
CA LEU A 74 20.76 -30.37 5.06
C LEU A 74 21.46 -29.72 3.87
N MET A 75 21.55 -28.39 3.80
CA MET A 75 22.23 -27.69 2.71
C MET A 75 23.62 -27.13 3.06
N GLY A 76 24.09 -27.30 4.30
CA GLY A 76 25.36 -26.76 4.76
C GLY A 76 25.38 -25.23 4.86
N ALA A 77 24.25 -24.62 5.22
CA ALA A 77 24.10 -23.17 5.37
C ALA A 77 23.82 -22.77 6.83
N LYS A 78 23.94 -21.47 7.13
CA LYS A 78 23.56 -20.89 8.42
C LYS A 78 22.03 -20.78 8.53
N PRO A 79 21.41 -21.24 9.63
CA PRO A 79 19.97 -21.11 9.82
C PRO A 79 19.58 -19.69 10.23
N LEU A 80 18.59 -19.14 9.53
CA LEU A 80 17.97 -17.85 9.84
C LEU A 80 16.45 -17.96 9.77
N VAL A 81 15.75 -17.38 10.76
CA VAL A 81 14.31 -17.20 10.73
C VAL A 81 13.99 -15.71 10.66
N ILE A 82 13.08 -15.33 9.77
CA ILE A 82 12.50 -13.98 9.74
C ILE A 82 11.03 -14.08 10.15
N ALA A 83 10.70 -13.49 11.30
CA ALA A 83 9.38 -13.63 11.94
C ALA A 83 8.92 -12.33 12.59
N ARG A 84 7.70 -12.31 13.14
CA ARG A 84 7.15 -11.17 13.92
C ARG A 84 7.29 -11.31 15.43
N GLY A 85 7.88 -12.40 15.89
CA GLY A 85 8.08 -12.66 17.31
C GLY A 85 8.30 -14.14 17.56
N TYR A 86 8.50 -14.48 18.83
CA TYR A 86 8.47 -15.86 19.31
C TYR A 86 7.07 -16.22 19.80
N ALA A 87 6.64 -17.46 19.56
CA ALA A 87 5.36 -17.96 20.04
C ALA A 87 5.35 -18.08 21.57
N ASP A 88 6.47 -18.52 22.14
CA ASP A 88 6.72 -18.67 23.57
C ASP A 88 8.24 -18.59 23.87
N GLU A 89 8.60 -18.59 25.15
CA GLU A 89 10.01 -18.55 25.59
C GLU A 89 10.76 -19.85 25.23
N GLY A 90 10.05 -20.97 25.06
CA GLY A 90 10.64 -22.24 24.64
C GLY A 90 11.21 -22.17 23.22
N ALA A 91 10.48 -21.56 22.28
CA ALA A 91 10.94 -21.30 20.93
C ALA A 91 12.20 -20.42 20.93
N ARG A 92 12.22 -19.37 21.77
CA ARG A 92 13.37 -18.47 21.92
C ARG A 92 14.60 -19.18 22.47
N GLN A 93 14.42 -19.96 23.52
CA GLN A 93 15.52 -20.71 24.14
C GLN A 93 16.07 -21.77 23.18
N LEU A 94 15.20 -22.45 22.43
CA LEU A 94 15.64 -23.43 21.44
C LEU A 94 16.42 -22.79 20.29
N ALA A 95 15.98 -21.63 19.79
CA ALA A 95 16.70 -20.91 18.74
C ALA A 95 18.13 -20.57 19.18
N LYS A 96 18.28 -20.10 20.43
CA LYS A 96 19.58 -19.84 21.02
C LYS A 96 20.44 -21.10 21.14
N GLU A 97 19.87 -22.21 21.62
CA GLU A 97 20.58 -23.47 21.81
C GLU A 97 21.07 -24.07 20.48
N LEU A 98 20.26 -23.98 19.43
CA LEU A 98 20.58 -24.49 18.10
C LEU A 98 21.40 -23.52 17.24
N GLY A 99 21.70 -22.31 17.73
CA GLY A 99 22.38 -21.28 16.96
C GLY A 99 21.56 -20.79 15.75
N VAL A 100 20.24 -20.84 15.84
CA VAL A 100 19.33 -20.29 14.83
C VAL A 100 19.21 -18.79 15.04
N GLU A 101 19.68 -18.02 14.06
CA GLU A 101 19.49 -16.57 14.08
C GLU A 101 18.02 -16.24 13.83
N VAL A 102 17.48 -15.26 14.57
CA VAL A 102 16.09 -14.83 14.39
C VAL A 102 16.02 -13.33 14.29
N VAL A 103 15.61 -12.85 13.11
CA VAL A 103 15.33 -11.43 12.86
C VAL A 103 13.84 -11.17 13.06
N LEU A 104 13.54 -10.29 14.01
CA LEU A 104 12.17 -9.91 14.33
C LEU A 104 11.80 -8.64 13.57
N LEU A 105 10.80 -8.75 12.69
CA LEU A 105 10.23 -7.58 12.02
C LEU A 105 9.19 -6.92 12.94
N PRO A 106 9.19 -5.57 13.03
CA PRO A 106 8.20 -4.84 13.84
C PRO A 106 6.77 -5.14 13.39
N ASP A 107 5.83 -5.23 14.34
CA ASP A 107 4.41 -5.48 14.05
C ASP A 107 3.71 -4.33 13.30
N TYR A 108 4.34 -3.15 13.18
CA TYR A 108 3.63 -1.89 12.91
C TYR A 108 3.53 -1.49 11.43
N ILE A 109 4.17 -2.16 10.48
CA ILE A 109 4.11 -1.73 9.07
C ILE A 109 4.00 -2.93 8.12
N PHE A 110 2.77 -3.23 7.68
CA PHE A 110 2.50 -4.07 6.52
C PHE A 110 1.44 -3.41 5.64
N LEU A 111 1.76 -2.24 5.11
CA LEU A 111 1.16 -1.81 3.86
C LEU A 111 2.14 -2.27 2.78
N SER A 112 1.77 -3.23 1.93
CA SER A 112 2.49 -3.34 0.66
C SER A 112 2.33 -2.03 -0.11
N LEU A 113 3.19 -1.75 -1.08
CA LEU A 113 2.97 -0.61 -1.98
C LEU A 113 1.56 -0.64 -2.59
N ASP A 114 1.05 -1.84 -2.90
CA ASP A 114 -0.33 -2.03 -3.37
C ASP A 114 -1.38 -1.68 -2.32
N ASP A 115 -1.18 -2.03 -1.04
CA ASP A 115 -2.11 -1.67 0.04
C ASP A 115 -2.10 -0.17 0.28
N LEU A 116 -0.93 0.46 0.27
CA LEU A 116 -0.79 1.91 0.39
C LEU A 116 -1.45 2.61 -0.79
N TYR A 117 -1.18 2.16 -2.02
CA TYR A 117 -1.82 2.66 -3.22
C TYR A 117 -3.34 2.51 -3.14
N THR A 118 -3.83 1.34 -2.72
CA THR A 118 -5.26 1.07 -2.58
C THR A 118 -5.90 1.96 -1.53
N ALA A 119 -5.25 2.13 -0.36
CA ALA A 119 -5.72 3.00 0.71
C ALA A 119 -5.77 4.46 0.26
N PHE A 120 -4.71 4.92 -0.42
CA PHE A 120 -4.62 6.27 -0.96
C PHE A 120 -5.67 6.53 -2.04
N ALA A 121 -5.75 5.67 -3.07
CA ALA A 121 -6.72 5.79 -4.15
C ALA A 121 -8.17 5.74 -3.63
N SER A 122 -8.45 4.84 -2.67
CA SER A 122 -9.76 4.75 -2.03
C SER A 122 -10.08 5.99 -1.21
N GLY A 123 -9.10 6.52 -0.47
CA GLY A 123 -9.23 7.77 0.29
C GLY A 123 -9.55 8.95 -0.64
N LEU A 124 -8.79 9.08 -1.74
CA LEU A 124 -8.97 10.13 -2.73
C LEU A 124 -10.34 10.03 -3.42
N ALA A 125 -10.77 8.83 -3.81
CA ALA A 125 -12.09 8.62 -4.41
C ALA A 125 -13.23 9.00 -3.45
N ARG A 126 -13.10 8.65 -2.15
CA ARG A 126 -14.07 9.05 -1.12
C ARG A 126 -14.10 10.55 -0.91
N PHE A 127 -12.94 11.20 -0.91
CA PHE A 127 -12.82 12.64 -0.83
C PHE A 127 -13.56 13.33 -2.00
N PHE A 128 -13.26 12.96 -3.24
CA PHE A 128 -13.96 13.52 -4.41
C PHE A 128 -15.47 13.28 -4.36
N LYS A 129 -15.90 12.08 -3.94
CA LYS A 129 -17.33 11.78 -3.76
C LYS A 129 -17.97 12.68 -2.70
N ALA A 130 -17.27 12.96 -1.61
CA ALA A 130 -17.76 13.86 -0.56
C ALA A 130 -17.88 15.30 -1.08
N VAL A 131 -16.86 15.81 -1.78
CA VAL A 131 -16.88 17.15 -2.41
C VAL A 131 -18.01 17.26 -3.43
N LEU A 132 -18.17 16.29 -4.33
CA LEU A 132 -19.23 16.29 -5.33
C LEU A 132 -20.63 16.20 -4.69
N SER A 133 -20.77 15.38 -3.66
CA SER A 133 -22.02 15.29 -2.89
C SER A 133 -22.35 16.62 -2.21
N LEU A 134 -21.37 17.27 -1.59
CA LEU A 134 -21.54 18.61 -1.02
C LEU A 134 -21.97 19.60 -2.10
N TYR A 135 -21.22 19.68 -3.20
CA TYR A 135 -21.49 20.61 -4.28
C TYR A 135 -22.90 20.46 -4.83
N THR A 136 -23.33 19.24 -5.15
CA THR A 136 -24.66 18.99 -5.70
C THR A 136 -25.78 19.30 -4.70
N ASN A 137 -25.59 18.98 -3.42
CA ASN A 137 -26.59 19.28 -2.38
C ASN A 137 -26.65 20.76 -2.01
N LEU A 138 -25.53 21.48 -2.12
CA LEU A 138 -25.42 22.89 -1.79
C LEU A 138 -25.61 23.82 -2.98
N TYR A 139 -25.59 23.33 -4.22
CA TYR A 139 -25.54 24.13 -5.45
C TYR A 139 -26.52 25.30 -5.46
N GLN A 140 -27.78 25.05 -5.08
CA GLN A 140 -28.84 26.07 -5.07
C GLN A 140 -28.68 27.11 -3.98
N TYR A 141 -27.83 26.86 -2.99
CA TYR A 141 -27.61 27.71 -1.83
C TYR A 141 -26.26 28.43 -1.86
N LEU A 142 -25.35 28.08 -2.79
CA LEU A 142 -23.96 28.57 -2.81
C LEU A 142 -23.89 30.11 -2.86
N ASP A 143 -24.71 30.75 -3.69
CA ASP A 143 -24.77 32.20 -3.81
C ASP A 143 -25.18 32.90 -2.50
N TYR A 144 -26.00 32.24 -1.68
CA TYR A 144 -26.51 32.80 -0.43
C TYR A 144 -25.49 32.68 0.70
N ILE A 145 -24.67 31.62 0.68
CA ILE A 145 -23.70 31.32 1.74
C ILE A 145 -22.29 31.78 1.42
N LYS A 146 -22.02 32.32 0.23
CA LYS A 146 -20.69 32.82 -0.18
C LYS A 146 -20.08 33.86 0.78
N GLU A 147 -20.92 34.60 1.49
CA GLU A 147 -20.52 35.65 2.44
C GLU A 147 -20.33 35.12 3.88
N CYS A 148 -20.70 33.85 4.13
CA CYS A 148 -20.58 33.26 5.46
C CYS A 148 -19.15 32.81 5.74
N GLN A 149 -18.63 33.22 6.90
CA GLN A 149 -17.29 32.87 7.37
C GLN A 149 -17.29 31.71 8.37
N ASP A 150 -18.46 31.32 8.88
CA ASP A 150 -18.62 30.27 9.86
C ASP A 150 -19.89 29.44 9.65
N MET A 151 -19.98 28.33 10.38
CA MET A 151 -21.14 27.44 10.34
C MET A 151 -22.39 28.10 10.92
N GLU A 152 -22.27 29.03 11.87
CA GLU A 152 -23.43 29.68 12.47
C GLU A 152 -24.18 30.54 11.45
N CYS A 153 -23.45 31.31 10.63
CA CYS A 153 -23.99 32.06 9.51
C CYS A 153 -24.66 31.15 8.48
N ILE A 154 -24.02 30.03 8.12
CA ILE A 154 -24.59 29.05 7.18
C ILE A 154 -25.90 28.49 7.75
N CYS A 155 -25.91 28.12 9.04
CA CYS A 155 -27.08 27.58 9.72
C CYS A 155 -28.22 28.60 9.88
N LYS A 156 -27.92 29.91 9.88
CA LYS A 156 -28.93 30.98 9.86
C LYS A 156 -29.56 31.14 8.49
N LYS A 157 -28.77 31.00 7.41
CA LYS A 157 -29.24 31.12 6.02
C LYS A 157 -29.88 29.83 5.50
N ILE A 158 -29.47 28.67 6.00
CA ILE A 158 -29.96 27.34 5.60
C ILE A 158 -30.20 26.51 6.86
N SER A 159 -31.30 25.75 6.91
CA SER A 159 -31.53 24.80 8.02
C SER A 159 -30.40 23.77 8.11
N CYS A 160 -29.54 23.88 9.13
CA CYS A 160 -28.45 22.93 9.35
C CYS A 160 -28.91 21.51 9.62
N LYS A 161 -30.13 21.34 10.15
CA LYS A 161 -30.75 20.02 10.29
C LYS A 161 -30.97 19.35 8.93
N GLU A 162 -31.47 20.09 7.95
CA GLU A 162 -31.67 19.59 6.59
C GLU A 162 -30.36 19.45 5.83
N LEU A 163 -29.42 20.40 6.03
CA LEU A 163 -28.10 20.35 5.44
C LEU A 163 -27.34 19.09 5.90
N PHE A 164 -27.22 18.86 7.20
CA PHE A 164 -26.49 17.70 7.74
C PHE A 164 -27.17 16.37 7.44
N LYS A 165 -28.47 16.34 7.18
CA LYS A 165 -29.16 15.13 6.72
C LYS A 165 -28.68 14.69 5.34
N LYS A 166 -28.33 15.65 4.47
CA LYS A 166 -27.87 15.39 3.09
C LYS A 166 -26.36 15.18 3.00
N LEU A 167 -25.59 15.63 4.00
CA LEU A 167 -24.13 15.57 3.97
C LEU A 167 -23.55 14.35 4.71
N PRO A 168 -22.52 13.69 4.12
CA PRO A 168 -21.73 12.68 4.83
C PRO A 168 -21.06 13.30 6.07
N LYS A 169 -20.82 12.51 7.11
CA LYS A 169 -20.32 13.03 8.41
C LYS A 169 -18.99 13.76 8.25
N GLU A 170 -18.12 13.21 7.41
CA GLU A 170 -16.78 13.68 7.09
C GLU A 170 -16.79 15.04 6.38
N ALA A 171 -17.93 15.42 5.81
CA ALA A 171 -18.14 16.65 5.05
C ALA A 171 -18.83 17.77 5.86
N ARG A 172 -19.17 17.54 7.15
CA ARG A 172 -19.87 18.50 8.01
C ARG A 172 -18.91 19.44 8.73
N ASN A 173 -18.01 20.07 7.98
CA ASN A 173 -17.07 21.06 8.49
C ASN A 173 -16.99 22.24 7.52
N ILE A 174 -16.53 23.38 8.04
CA ILE A 174 -16.51 24.64 7.31
C ILE A 174 -15.48 24.61 6.19
N GLU A 175 -14.35 23.90 6.36
CA GLU A 175 -13.28 23.81 5.37
C GLU A 175 -13.77 23.15 4.08
N MET A 176 -14.53 22.06 4.19
CA MET A 176 -15.11 21.34 3.05
C MET A 176 -16.17 22.17 2.33
N ILE A 177 -16.93 22.98 3.05
CA ILE A 177 -17.93 23.89 2.45
C ILE A 177 -17.21 25.05 1.74
N SER A 178 -16.15 25.60 2.33
CA SER A 178 -15.31 26.63 1.72
C SER A 178 -14.68 26.14 0.43
N LEU A 179 -14.10 24.93 0.43
CA LEU A 179 -13.53 24.30 -0.76
C LEU A 179 -14.56 24.19 -1.90
N VAL A 180 -15.81 23.86 -1.57
CA VAL A 180 -16.91 23.76 -2.54
C VAL A 180 -17.31 25.14 -3.09
N LEU A 181 -17.27 26.19 -2.27
CA LEU A 181 -17.50 27.57 -2.71
C LEU A 181 -16.37 28.06 -3.62
N GLU A 182 -15.11 27.80 -3.27
CA GLU A 182 -13.96 28.09 -4.12
C GLU A 182 -14.06 27.35 -5.46
N LEU A 183 -14.41 26.07 -5.43
CA LEU A 183 -14.62 25.27 -6.64
C LEU A 183 -15.75 25.86 -7.49
N HIS A 184 -16.86 26.27 -6.89
CA HIS A 184 -17.96 26.91 -7.59
C HIS A 184 -17.54 28.21 -8.29
N ASN A 185 -16.75 29.05 -7.61
CA ASN A 185 -16.23 30.28 -8.18
C ASN A 185 -15.22 30.04 -9.31
N ALA A 186 -14.46 28.94 -9.24
CA ALA A 186 -13.53 28.54 -10.29
C ALA A 186 -14.21 27.83 -11.48
N MET A 187 -15.42 27.28 -11.30
CA MET A 187 -16.08 26.50 -12.35
C MET A 187 -16.27 27.23 -13.68
N PRO A 188 -16.65 28.52 -13.74
CA PRO A 188 -16.74 29.24 -15.01
C PRO A 188 -15.44 29.22 -15.81
N MET A 189 -14.30 29.44 -15.15
CA MET A 189 -12.98 29.39 -15.79
C MET A 189 -12.65 27.99 -16.28
N ILE A 190 -12.90 26.98 -15.45
CA ILE A 190 -12.66 25.57 -15.79
C ILE A 190 -13.51 25.15 -16.99
N CYS A 191 -14.79 25.54 -17.02
CA CYS A 191 -15.70 25.26 -18.13
C CYS A 191 -15.25 25.93 -19.42
N GLU A 192 -14.76 27.18 -19.35
CA GLU A 192 -14.28 27.92 -20.52
C GLU A 192 -13.05 27.24 -21.16
N GLU A 193 -12.06 26.82 -20.36
CA GLU A 193 -10.90 26.09 -20.87
C GLU A 193 -11.28 24.74 -21.49
N VAL A 194 -12.22 24.01 -20.86
CA VAL A 194 -12.72 22.73 -21.40
C VAL A 194 -13.46 22.95 -22.72
N ASP A 195 -14.30 23.97 -22.82
CA ASP A 195 -15.00 24.33 -24.05
C ASP A 195 -14.04 24.70 -25.18
N GLN A 196 -13.00 25.48 -24.88
CA GLN A 196 -11.94 25.81 -25.83
C GLN A 196 -11.21 24.56 -26.29
N CYS A 197 -10.89 23.63 -25.38
CA CYS A 197 -10.24 22.36 -25.70
C CYS A 197 -11.13 21.46 -26.58
N ILE A 198 -12.44 21.36 -26.27
CA ILE A 198 -13.41 20.62 -27.08
C ILE A 198 -13.53 21.23 -28.49
N ARG A 199 -13.58 22.56 -28.61
CA ARG A 199 -13.62 23.25 -29.91
C ARG A 199 -12.34 23.00 -30.72
N PHE A 200 -11.17 23.05 -30.07
CA PHE A 200 -9.90 22.71 -30.69
C PHE A 200 -9.90 21.28 -31.24
N LEU A 201 -10.28 20.29 -30.42
CA LEU A 201 -10.38 18.88 -30.83
C LEU A 201 -11.40 18.64 -31.95
N LYS A 202 -12.51 19.37 -31.99
CA LYS A 202 -13.48 19.30 -33.09
C LYS A 202 -12.96 19.96 -34.38
N SER A 203 -12.13 21.00 -34.28
CA SER A 203 -11.54 21.71 -35.42
C SER A 203 -10.36 20.95 -36.06
N THR A 204 -9.62 20.19 -35.25
CA THR A 204 -8.56 19.31 -35.71
C THR A 204 -9.11 17.89 -35.78
N ASN A 205 -9.55 17.42 -36.95
CA ASN A 205 -9.99 16.03 -37.15
C ASN A 205 -8.80 15.03 -37.09
N LYS A 206 -7.98 15.11 -36.03
CA LYS A 206 -6.86 14.24 -35.73
C LYS A 206 -7.19 13.45 -34.45
N PRO A 207 -7.13 12.11 -34.48
CA PRO A 207 -7.19 11.33 -33.26
C PRO A 207 -6.00 11.70 -32.36
N CYS A 208 -6.26 11.88 -31.07
CA CYS A 208 -5.20 11.98 -30.05
C CYS A 208 -4.34 10.72 -30.13
N GLY A 209 -3.12 10.85 -30.66
CA GLY A 209 -2.15 9.77 -30.77
C GLY A 209 -1.89 9.28 -32.20
N SER A 210 -1.27 10.12 -33.04
CA SER A 210 -0.36 9.61 -34.07
C SER A 210 0.86 10.52 -34.14
N GLN A 211 1.84 10.23 -33.28
CA GLN A 211 3.22 10.55 -33.62
C GLN A 211 3.59 9.64 -34.79
N SER A 212 3.60 10.19 -36.01
CA SER A 212 4.32 9.57 -37.11
C SER A 212 5.81 9.68 -36.82
N ARG A 213 6.40 8.59 -36.33
CA ARG A 213 7.79 8.26 -36.64
C ARG A 213 7.88 7.92 -38.13
N GLU A 214 9.08 8.17 -38.67
CA GLU A 214 9.60 7.79 -40.00
C GLU A 214 9.18 8.70 -41.16
N ASN A 215 10.04 9.12 -42.09
CA ASN A 215 11.49 9.02 -42.27
C ASN A 215 11.87 10.10 -43.31
N THR A 216 13.17 10.44 -43.33
CA THR A 216 13.95 11.22 -44.31
C THR A 216 13.61 10.93 -45.79
N PRO A 217 13.97 11.84 -46.73
CA PRO A 217 15.36 12.01 -47.18
C PRO A 217 16.04 13.29 -46.69
#